data_AF-A0A6Y5CR53-F1
#
_entry.id   AF-A0A6Y5CR53-F1
#
_cell.length_a   1.000
_cell.length_b   1.000
_cell.length_c   1.000
_cell.angle_alpha   90.00
_cell.angle_beta   90.00
_cell.angle_gamma   90.00
#
_symmetry.space_group_name_H-M   'P 1'
#
loop_
_entity.id
_entity.type
_entity.pdbx_description
1 polymer ?
#
loop_
_entity_poly.entity_id
_entity_poly.type
_entity_poly.pdbx_seq_one_letter_code
_entity_poly.pdbx_strand_id
1 'polypeptide(L)'
;MRKIKTKIYLPTALTGNMDKHYIPVLQDLRKAIYSDRMLSRLADSGNIVIHSSVGYPVAKYKNTEISIGIEPLNPMIRQDLSLGYIVVVRSDNDSQEVSGDLHRALPKAVKLFKYFLSYNEG
;
A
#
# COMPACT_ATOMS: atom_id res chain seq x y z
N MET A 1 0.44 7.31 37.46
CA MET A 1 0.82 7.13 36.03
C MET A 1 0.41 5.72 35.59
N ARG A 2 -0.61 5.58 34.73
CA ARG A 2 -1.03 4.26 34.22
C ARG A 2 -0.17 3.88 33.02
N LYS A 3 0.63 2.81 33.16
CA LYS A 3 1.40 2.22 32.06
C LYS A 3 0.44 1.61 31.03
N ILE A 4 0.39 2.17 29.83
CA ILE A 4 -0.33 1.57 28.70
C ILE A 4 0.51 0.38 28.23
N LYS A 5 0.03 -0.84 28.47
CA LYS A 5 0.61 -2.05 27.86
C LYS A 5 0.13 -2.09 26.40
N THR A 6 1.01 -1.78 25.47
CA THR A 6 0.79 -2.05 24.04
C THR A 6 0.67 -3.57 23.86
N LYS A 7 -0.54 -4.07 23.62
CA LYS A 7 -0.73 -5.47 23.21
C LYS A 7 -0.13 -5.60 21.81
N ILE A 8 1.03 -6.24 21.71
CA ILE A 8 1.56 -6.71 20.44
C ILE A 8 0.67 -7.89 20.03
N TYR A 9 -0.24 -7.65 19.08
CA TYR A 9 -1.10 -8.70 18.55
C TYR A 9 -0.28 -9.50 17.52
N LEU A 10 -0.05 -10.78 17.81
CA LEU A 10 0.56 -11.72 16.87
C LEU A 10 -0.36 -11.85 15.64
N PRO A 11 0.18 -11.96 14.41
CA PRO A 11 -0.64 -12.16 13.23
C PRO A 11 -1.36 -13.50 13.35
N THR A 12 -2.69 -13.48 13.45
CA THR A 12 -3.52 -14.66 13.31
C THR A 12 -3.27 -15.23 11.91
N ALA A 13 -3.00 -16.54 11.82
CA ALA A 13 -2.84 -17.24 10.56
C ALA A 13 -4.01 -16.91 9.61
N LEU A 14 -3.65 -16.62 8.35
CA LEU A 14 -4.54 -16.18 7.27
C LEU A 14 -5.76 -17.13 7.15
N THR A 15 -6.95 -16.67 7.54
CA THR A 15 -8.16 -17.50 7.49
C THR A 15 -8.91 -17.28 6.15
N GLY A 16 -8.82 -18.27 5.26
CA GLY A 16 -9.86 -18.79 4.33
C GLY A 16 -10.50 -17.89 3.25
N ASN A 17 -10.78 -16.61 3.51
CA ASN A 17 -11.49 -15.72 2.59
C ASN A 17 -10.67 -14.50 2.16
N MET A 18 -9.61 -14.15 2.88
CA MET A 18 -8.73 -13.03 2.54
C MET A 18 -8.02 -13.27 1.20
N ASP A 19 -7.60 -14.51 0.90
CA ASP A 19 -6.80 -14.83 -0.28
C ASP A 19 -7.46 -14.46 -1.61
N LYS A 20 -8.81 -14.54 -1.69
CA LYS A 20 -9.54 -14.30 -2.94
C LYS A 20 -9.50 -12.85 -3.42
N HIS A 21 -9.45 -11.89 -2.50
CA HIS A 21 -9.41 -10.47 -2.85
C HIS A 21 -8.04 -9.85 -2.59
N TYR A 22 -7.32 -10.35 -1.59
CA TYR A 22 -6.01 -9.83 -1.24
C TYR A 22 -4.94 -10.18 -2.28
N ILE A 23 -4.86 -11.44 -2.71
CA ILE A 23 -3.83 -11.90 -3.64
C ILE A 23 -3.94 -11.17 -4.99
N PRO A 24 -5.13 -11.04 -5.62
CA PRO A 24 -5.27 -10.30 -6.86
C PRO A 24 -4.90 -8.83 -6.72
N VAL A 25 -5.37 -8.14 -5.67
CA VAL A 25 -5.08 -6.72 -5.45
C VAL A 25 -3.59 -6.47 -5.23
N LEU A 26 -2.91 -7.36 -4.49
CA LEU A 26 -1.45 -7.31 -4.34
C LEU A 26 -0.73 -7.52 -5.67
N GLN A 27 -1.21 -8.44 -6.51
CA GLN A 27 -0.66 -8.67 -7.84
C GLN A 27 -0.86 -7.46 -8.76
N ASP A 28 -2.03 -6.81 -8.71
CA ASP A 28 -2.31 -5.59 -9.47
C ASP A 28 -1.39 -4.45 -9.04
N LEU A 29 -1.17 -4.27 -7.74
CA LEU A 29 -0.20 -3.29 -7.23
C LEU A 29 1.21 -3.60 -7.74
N ARG A 30 1.66 -4.86 -7.63
CA ARG A 30 2.96 -5.29 -8.16
C ARG A 30 3.07 -4.99 -9.64
N LYS A 31 2.06 -5.35 -10.43
CA LYS A 31 2.03 -5.10 -11.86
C LYS A 31 2.11 -3.60 -12.16
N ALA A 32 1.40 -2.77 -11.42
CA ALA A 32 1.43 -1.32 -11.59
C ALA A 32 2.82 -0.73 -11.32
N ILE A 33 3.52 -1.21 -10.28
CA ILE A 33 4.90 -0.80 -9.97
C ILE A 33 5.88 -1.27 -11.07
N TYR A 34 5.86 -2.56 -11.42
CA TYR A 34 6.81 -3.14 -12.39
C TYR A 34 6.54 -2.72 -13.84
N SER A 35 5.34 -2.23 -14.17
CA SER A 35 5.04 -1.70 -15.51
C SER A 35 5.63 -0.30 -15.74
N ASP A 36 6.01 0.43 -14.68
CA ASP A 36 6.72 1.71 -14.81
C ASP A 36 8.24 1.51 -14.76
N ARG A 37 8.96 2.04 -15.76
CA ARG A 37 10.41 1.83 -15.90
C ARG A 37 11.22 2.36 -14.70
N MET A 38 10.85 3.50 -14.14
CA MET A 38 11.57 4.09 -13.01
C MET A 38 11.28 3.28 -11.74
N LEU A 39 10.00 2.99 -11.48
CA LEU A 39 9.60 2.26 -10.28
C LEU A 39 10.08 0.81 -10.27
N SER A 40 10.09 0.13 -11.42
CA SER A 40 10.68 -1.22 -11.56
C SER A 40 12.14 -1.23 -11.09
N ARG A 41 12.95 -0.26 -11.54
CA ARG A 41 14.36 -0.18 -11.16
C ARG A 41 14.55 0.06 -9.66
N LEU A 42 13.70 0.91 -9.07
CA LEU A 42 13.71 1.16 -7.63
C LEU A 42 13.24 -0.07 -6.83
N ALA A 43 12.29 -0.85 -7.36
CA ALA A 43 11.88 -2.10 -6.75
C ALA A 43 13.00 -3.16 -6.82
N ASP A 44 13.64 -3.32 -7.98
CA ASP A 44 14.76 -4.24 -8.20
C ASP A 44 15.98 -3.88 -7.32
N SER A 45 16.21 -2.59 -7.07
CA SER A 45 17.28 -2.12 -6.17
C SER A 45 16.90 -2.19 -4.68
N GLY A 46 15.70 -2.66 -4.35
CA GLY A 46 15.20 -2.76 -2.97
C GLY A 46 14.85 -1.41 -2.33
N ASN A 47 14.74 -0.34 -3.11
CA ASN A 47 14.32 0.98 -2.66
C ASN A 47 12.79 1.11 -2.59
N ILE A 48 12.04 0.33 -3.37
CA ILE A 48 10.60 0.15 -3.17
C ILE A 48 10.36 -1.24 -2.61
N VAL A 49 9.72 -1.31 -1.45
CA VAL A 49 9.32 -2.57 -0.82
C VAL A 49 7.82 -2.73 -0.94
N ILE A 50 7.39 -3.85 -1.50
CA ILE A 50 5.97 -4.20 -1.62
C ILE A 50 5.61 -5.15 -0.47
N HIS A 51 4.90 -4.61 0.51
CA HIS A 51 4.50 -5.32 1.73
C HIS A 51 3.11 -5.96 1.58
N SER A 52 2.96 -7.12 2.21
CA SER A 52 1.67 -7.75 2.49
C SER A 52 1.40 -7.95 3.99
N SER A 53 2.34 -7.56 4.86
CA SER A 53 2.32 -7.91 6.29
C SER A 53 1.52 -6.95 7.16
N VAL A 54 1.22 -5.73 6.71
CA VAL A 54 0.48 -4.71 7.50
C VAL A 54 -1.03 -4.87 7.46
N GLY A 55 -1.49 -5.93 6.80
CA GLY A 55 -2.90 -6.27 6.67
C GLY A 55 -3.59 -5.69 5.43
N TYR A 56 -2.84 -5.08 4.52
CA TYR A 56 -3.30 -4.66 3.19
C TYR A 56 -2.10 -4.47 2.24
N PRO A 57 -2.28 -4.53 0.92
CA PRO A 57 -1.20 -4.34 -0.04
C PRO A 57 -0.63 -2.92 0.02
N VAL A 58 0.69 -2.80 0.14
CA VAL A 58 1.39 -1.51 0.19
C VAL A 58 2.68 -1.57 -0.63
N ALA A 59 2.95 -0.54 -1.42
CA ALA A 59 4.27 -0.27 -2.01
C ALA A 59 4.86 0.95 -1.31
N LYS A 60 5.97 0.81 -0.60
CA LYS A 60 6.60 1.86 0.21
C LYS A 60 8.01 2.14 -0.26
N TYR A 61 8.36 3.42 -0.37
CA TYR A 61 9.74 3.83 -0.60
C TYR A 61 10.53 3.72 0.70
N LYS A 62 11.72 3.14 0.61
CA LYS A 62 12.51 2.75 1.76
C LYS A 62 12.90 3.99 2.57
N ASN A 63 12.79 3.87 3.89
CA ASN A 63 13.16 4.90 4.87
C ASN A 63 12.39 6.23 4.76
N THR A 64 11.26 6.28 4.05
CA THR A 64 10.36 7.45 4.02
C THR A 64 8.94 7.02 4.32
N GLU A 65 7.98 7.95 4.47
CA GLU A 65 6.55 7.61 4.54
C GLU A 65 5.87 7.57 3.17
N ILE A 66 6.64 7.79 2.09
CA ILE A 66 6.12 7.78 0.72
C ILE A 66 5.64 6.38 0.35
N SER A 67 4.34 6.22 0.09
CA SER A 67 3.76 4.90 -0.15
C SER A 67 2.46 4.95 -0.97
N ILE A 68 2.14 3.84 -1.64
CA ILE A 68 0.81 3.53 -2.18
C ILE A 68 0.22 2.41 -1.32
N GLY A 69 -0.91 2.66 -0.67
CA GLY A 69 -1.67 1.65 0.07
C GLY A 69 -3.02 1.36 -0.58
N ILE A 70 -3.43 0.10 -0.61
CA ILE A 70 -4.79 -0.31 -1.02
C ILE A 70 -5.52 -0.82 0.22
N GLU A 71 -6.19 0.08 0.90
CA GLU A 71 -6.66 -0.13 2.27
C GLU A 71 -8.13 -0.55 2.31
N PRO A 72 -8.56 -1.36 3.29
CA PRO A 72 -9.97 -1.70 3.42
C PRO A 72 -10.80 -0.43 3.67
N LEU A 73 -11.96 -0.35 3.01
CA LEU A 73 -12.89 0.78 3.17
C LEU A 73 -13.34 0.93 4.63
N ASN A 74 -13.51 -0.20 5.33
CA ASN A 74 -13.77 -0.21 6.76
C ASN A 74 -12.47 -0.45 7.55
N PRO A 75 -11.89 0.60 8.19
CA PRO A 75 -10.63 0.45 8.90
C PRO A 75 -10.73 -0.41 10.17
N MET A 76 -11.95 -0.66 10.68
CA MET A 76 -12.17 -1.59 11.80
C MET A 76 -11.97 -3.05 11.40
N ILE A 77 -12.13 -3.35 10.10
CA ILE A 77 -11.97 -4.70 9.54
C ILE A 77 -10.73 -4.70 8.66
N ARG A 78 -9.57 -4.57 9.33
CA ARG A 78 -8.26 -4.74 8.68
C ARG A 78 -8.26 -6.06 7.92
N GLN A 79 -7.57 -6.13 6.79
CA GLN A 79 -7.40 -7.35 5.99
C GLN A 79 -8.59 -7.82 5.16
N ASP A 80 -9.77 -7.20 5.30
CA ASP A 80 -10.92 -7.54 4.47
C ASP A 80 -11.15 -6.51 3.36
N LEU A 81 -10.69 -6.84 2.14
CA LEU A 81 -10.92 -6.04 0.95
C LEU A 81 -12.23 -6.41 0.22
N SER A 82 -12.96 -7.43 0.68
CA SER A 82 -14.20 -7.89 0.02
C SER A 82 -15.34 -6.89 0.17
N LEU A 83 -15.31 -6.07 1.23
CA LEU A 83 -16.25 -4.98 1.49
C LEU A 83 -15.88 -3.68 0.75
N GLY A 84 -14.85 -3.74 -0.09
CA GLY A 84 -14.31 -2.60 -0.81
C GLY A 84 -13.01 -2.08 -0.21
N TYR A 85 -12.34 -1.24 -0.98
CA TYR A 85 -11.04 -0.66 -0.63
C TYR A 85 -10.91 0.75 -1.19
N ILE A 86 -9.97 1.49 -0.62
CA ILE A 86 -9.52 2.79 -1.10
C ILE A 86 -8.06 2.69 -1.52
N VAL A 87 -7.67 3.46 -2.53
CA VAL A 87 -6.25 3.61 -2.90
C VAL A 87 -5.76 4.92 -2.32
N VAL A 88 -4.71 4.88 -1.51
CA VAL A 88 -4.16 6.05 -0.84
C VAL A 88 -2.69 6.19 -1.21
N VAL A 89 -2.29 7.39 -1.62
CA VAL A 89 -0.86 7.73 -1.76
C VAL A 89 -0.47 8.64 -0.60
N ARG A 90 0.60 8.27 0.09
CA ARG A 90 1.16 9.04 1.20
C ARG A 90 2.53 9.59 0.82
N SER A 91 2.86 10.69 1.47
CA SER A 91 4.18 11.30 1.56
C SER A 91 4.46 11.64 3.02
N ASP A 92 5.62 12.21 3.34
CA ASP A 92 5.99 12.56 4.71
C ASP A 92 5.03 13.58 5.36
N ASN A 93 4.35 14.41 4.56
CA ASN A 93 3.51 15.50 5.04
C ASN A 93 2.05 15.44 4.56
N ASP A 94 1.69 14.50 3.69
CA ASP A 94 0.37 14.48 3.03
C ASP A 94 -0.11 13.06 2.74
N SER A 95 -1.43 12.88 2.67
CA SER A 95 -2.10 11.62 2.35
C SER A 95 -3.30 11.91 1.45
N GLN A 96 -3.30 11.34 0.25
CA GLN A 96 -4.33 11.58 -0.76
C GLN A 96 -5.02 10.28 -1.14
N GLU A 97 -6.34 10.24 -0.97
CA GLU A 97 -7.17 9.19 -1.55
C GLU A 97 -7.30 9.40 -3.07
N VAL A 98 -7.08 8.33 -3.83
CA VAL A 98 -7.13 8.33 -5.28
C VAL A 98 -8.46 7.74 -5.73
N SER A 99 -9.29 8.58 -6.32
CA SER A 99 -10.65 8.20 -6.72
C SER A 99 -10.71 7.25 -7.92
N GLY A 100 -11.65 6.31 -7.82
CA GLY A 100 -11.99 5.33 -8.85
C GLY A 100 -11.89 3.89 -8.35
N ASP A 101 -12.31 2.94 -9.19
CA ASP A 101 -11.95 1.53 -8.98
C ASP A 101 -10.44 1.32 -9.11
N LEU A 102 -9.94 0.14 -8.72
CA LEU A 102 -8.51 -0.15 -8.72
C LEU A 102 -7.84 0.06 -10.08
N HIS A 103 -8.51 -0.32 -11.17
CA HIS A 103 -7.98 -0.19 -12.53
C HIS A 103 -7.75 1.28 -12.92
N ARG A 104 -8.63 2.20 -12.47
CA ARG A 104 -8.48 3.65 -12.72
C ARG A 104 -7.65 4.35 -11.66
N ALA A 105 -7.67 3.88 -10.42
CA ALA A 105 -6.96 4.48 -9.31
C ALA A 105 -5.47 4.16 -9.35
N LEU A 106 -5.05 2.93 -9.66
CA LEU A 106 -3.64 2.54 -9.67
C LEU A 106 -2.76 3.37 -10.62
N PRO A 107 -3.14 3.62 -11.89
CA PRO A 107 -2.33 4.48 -12.77
C PRO A 107 -2.16 5.90 -12.23
N LYS A 108 -3.22 6.47 -11.63
CA LYS A 108 -3.17 7.79 -10.99
C LYS A 108 -2.28 7.77 -9.74
N ALA A 109 -2.41 6.73 -8.93
CA ALA A 109 -1.61 6.53 -7.73
C ALA A 109 -0.12 6.39 -8.05
N VAL A 110 0.23 5.63 -9.08
CA VAL A 110 1.60 5.51 -9.59
C VAL A 110 2.14 6.87 -10.04
N LYS A 111 1.35 7.67 -10.76
CA LYS A 111 1.75 9.01 -11.19
C LYS A 111 2.04 9.92 -9.99
N LEU A 112 1.17 9.90 -8.98
CA LEU A 112 1.32 10.72 -7.77
C LEU A 112 2.49 10.23 -6.89
N PHE A 113 2.66 8.92 -6.76
CA PHE A 113 3.79 8.32 -6.05
C PHE A 113 5.13 8.74 -6.67
N LYS A 114 5.24 8.69 -8.00
CA LYS A 114 6.43 9.19 -8.71
C LYS A 114 6.68 10.68 -8.46
N TYR A 115 5.62 11.49 -8.49
CA TYR A 115 5.73 12.91 -8.19
C TYR A 115 6.36 13.15 -6.81
N PHE A 116 5.93 12.41 -5.78
CA PHE A 116 6.50 12.52 -4.44
C PHE A 116 7.95 12.01 -4.37
N LEU A 117 8.30 10.94 -5.08
CA LEU A 117 9.69 10.48 -5.14
C LEU A 117 10.63 11.53 -5.75
N SER A 118 10.25 12.11 -6.88
CA SER A 118 11.07 13.13 -7.55
C SER A 118 11.22 14.42 -6.75
N TYR A 119 10.29 14.73 -5.84
CA TYR A 119 10.39 15.90 -4.96
C TYR A 119 11.31 15.67 -3.74
N ASN A 120 11.62 14.41 -3.41
CA ASN A 120 12.44 14.03 -2.25
C ASN A 120 13.87 13.60 -2.62
N GLU A 121 14.22 13.56 -3.91
CA GLU A 121 15.60 13.40 -4.38
C GLU A 121 16.38 14.73 -4.47
N GLY A 122 15.88 15.80 -3.83
CA GLY A 122 16.49 17.13 -3.77
C GLY A 122 17.36 17.35 -2.54
#